data_AF-A0A5R9GKA9-F1
#
_entry.id   AF-A0A5R9GKA9-F1
#
_cell.length_a   1.000
_cell.length_b   1.000
_cell.length_c   1.000
_cell.angle_alpha   90.00
_cell.angle_beta   90.00
_cell.angle_gamma   90.00
#
_symmetry.space_group_name_H-M   'P 1'
#
loop_
_entity.id
_entity.type
_entity.pdbx_description
1 polymer ?
#
loop_
_entity_poly.entity_id
_entity_poly.type
_entity_poly.pdbx_seq_one_letter_code
_entity_poly.pdbx_strand_id
1 'polypeptide(L)'
;MSKFYLPSQLEKMKEEARISGDPRKHAQFHLARQEYLETRSQLFSGEDTPYLDAPNDEGIRMYEERAKSGEPDDELRYRIIKDRYDFYKNIKDGGTYRSGIEARKRLEEIARGGVEFTNAEIEELRRHVAKNPTAENLAHMAIAKRRLETKDFEAHDAQETKREVTEADVQKAHEKAQRTSAPQDIASYATIKRQYESQNTENAS
;
A
#
# COMPACT_ATOMS: atom_id res chain seq x y z
N MET A 1 5.01 -30.94 21.52
CA MET A 1 4.79 -29.51 21.85
C MET A 1 3.50 -29.08 21.17
N SER A 2 2.52 -28.59 21.93
CA SER A 2 1.30 -28.02 21.36
C SER A 2 1.65 -26.85 20.44
N LYS A 3 0.96 -26.73 19.30
CA LYS A 3 1.22 -25.65 18.34
C LYS A 3 0.62 -24.37 18.93
N PHE A 4 1.45 -23.38 19.22
CA PHE A 4 0.98 -22.09 19.73
C PHE A 4 0.76 -21.09 18.58
N TYR A 5 -0.28 -20.26 18.70
CA TYR A 5 -0.62 -19.23 17.72
C TYR A 5 -0.41 -17.83 18.27
N LEU A 6 0.28 -16.97 17.52
CA LEU A 6 0.40 -15.56 17.82
C LEU A 6 -0.85 -14.77 17.34
N PRO A 7 -1.18 -13.63 17.98
CA PRO A 7 -2.26 -12.74 17.54
C PRO A 7 -2.24 -12.44 16.03
N SER A 8 -1.08 -12.08 15.49
CA SER A 8 -0.91 -11.76 14.07
C SER A 8 -1.16 -12.96 13.14
N GLN A 9 -0.90 -14.18 13.61
CA GLN A 9 -1.19 -15.40 12.86
C GLN A 9 -2.69 -15.67 12.82
N LEU A 10 -3.40 -15.43 13.92
CA LEU A 10 -4.86 -15.57 13.97
C LEU A 10 -5.55 -14.59 13.03
N GLU A 11 -5.11 -13.34 12.97
CA GLU A 11 -5.67 -12.36 12.04
C GLU A 11 -5.39 -12.75 10.57
N LYS A 12 -4.21 -13.29 10.27
CA LYS A 12 -3.92 -13.86 8.93
C LYS A 12 -4.87 -15.02 8.59
N MET A 13 -5.04 -15.97 9.50
CA MET A 13 -5.92 -17.13 9.29
C MET A 13 -7.39 -16.72 9.11
N LYS A 14 -7.85 -15.76 9.92
CA LYS A 14 -9.19 -15.18 9.82
C LYS A 14 -9.41 -14.55 8.46
N GLU A 15 -8.43 -13.78 8.00
CA GLU A 15 -8.52 -13.10 6.70
C GLU A 15 -8.47 -14.10 5.54
N GLU A 16 -7.59 -15.09 5.58
CA GLU A 16 -7.55 -16.17 4.58
C GLU A 16 -8.86 -16.98 4.52
N ALA A 17 -9.45 -17.30 5.67
CA ALA A 17 -10.75 -17.96 5.76
C ALA A 17 -11.84 -17.10 5.12
N ARG A 18 -11.90 -15.82 5.52
CA ARG A 18 -12.87 -14.85 5.01
C ARG A 18 -12.77 -14.66 3.49
N ILE A 19 -11.56 -14.56 2.95
CA ILE A 19 -11.37 -14.32 1.51
C ILE A 19 -11.71 -15.56 0.69
N SER A 20 -11.25 -16.73 1.13
CA SER A 20 -11.49 -17.97 0.39
C SER A 20 -12.94 -18.44 0.46
N GLY A 21 -13.67 -18.09 1.52
CA GLY A 21 -15.00 -18.65 1.80
C GLY A 21 -14.99 -20.15 2.09
N ASP A 22 -13.82 -20.77 2.26
CA ASP A 22 -13.67 -22.21 2.47
C ASP A 22 -14.07 -22.57 3.92
N PRO A 23 -15.12 -23.40 4.13
CA PRO A 23 -15.54 -23.82 5.46
C PRO A 23 -14.42 -24.49 6.27
N ARG A 24 -13.47 -25.16 5.61
CA ARG A 24 -12.33 -25.81 6.29
C ARG A 24 -11.37 -24.79 6.89
N LYS A 25 -11.11 -23.68 6.19
CA LYS A 25 -10.27 -22.61 6.72
C LYS A 25 -10.94 -21.87 7.86
N HIS A 26 -12.26 -21.70 7.80
CA HIS A 26 -13.04 -21.20 8.93
C HIS A 26 -12.90 -22.11 10.16
N ALA A 27 -13.08 -23.42 10.00
CA ALA A 27 -12.89 -24.38 11.09
C ALA A 27 -11.47 -24.33 11.67
N GLN A 28 -10.44 -24.27 10.82
CA GLN A 28 -9.04 -24.13 11.26
C GLN A 28 -8.79 -22.85 12.06
N PHE A 29 -9.32 -21.71 11.60
CA PHE A 29 -9.25 -20.46 12.35
C PHE A 29 -9.95 -20.57 13.71
N HIS A 30 -11.13 -21.18 13.78
CA HIS A 30 -11.85 -21.34 15.03
C HIS A 30 -11.10 -22.21 16.04
N LEU A 31 -10.52 -23.33 15.60
CA LEU A 31 -9.69 -24.18 16.44
C LEU A 31 -8.43 -23.44 16.93
N ALA A 32 -7.70 -22.79 16.03
CA ALA A 32 -6.51 -22.01 16.38
C ALA A 32 -6.83 -20.87 17.36
N ARG A 33 -7.97 -20.19 17.18
CA ARG A 33 -8.44 -19.14 18.08
C ARG A 33 -8.76 -19.69 19.46
N GLN A 34 -9.38 -20.87 19.55
CA GLN A 34 -9.67 -21.51 20.82
C GLN A 34 -8.38 -21.87 21.57
N GLU A 35 -7.44 -22.54 20.89
CA GLU A 35 -6.14 -22.91 21.47
C GLU A 35 -5.36 -21.67 21.96
N TYR A 36 -5.42 -20.57 21.21
CA TYR A 36 -4.84 -19.29 21.64
C TYR A 36 -5.50 -18.73 22.91
N LEU A 37 -6.83 -18.72 22.97
CA LEU A 37 -7.57 -18.17 24.12
C LEU A 37 -7.30 -18.99 25.38
N GLU A 38 -7.24 -20.32 25.26
CA GLU A 38 -6.87 -21.22 26.35
C GLU A 38 -5.44 -20.94 26.82
N THR A 39 -4.47 -20.89 25.90
CA THR A 39 -3.07 -20.58 26.24
C THR A 39 -2.92 -19.20 26.89
N ARG A 40 -3.60 -18.18 26.34
CA ARG A 40 -3.60 -16.83 26.90
C ARG A 40 -4.19 -16.83 28.31
N SER A 41 -5.30 -17.53 28.54
CA SER A 41 -5.92 -17.61 29.85
C SER A 41 -4.98 -18.26 30.88
N GLN A 42 -4.21 -19.27 30.48
CA GLN A 42 -3.24 -19.91 31.37
C GLN A 42 -2.08 -18.97 31.70
N LEU A 43 -1.46 -18.37 30.67
CA LEU A 43 -0.27 -17.54 30.83
C LEU A 43 -0.52 -16.23 31.60
N PHE A 44 -1.68 -15.60 31.40
CA PHE A 44 -2.00 -14.28 31.93
C PHE A 44 -3.09 -14.32 33.02
N SER A 45 -3.14 -15.42 33.78
CA SER A 45 -4.11 -15.61 34.88
C SER A 45 -3.71 -14.91 36.19
N GLY A 46 -2.43 -14.53 36.33
CA GLY A 46 -1.90 -13.90 37.55
C GLY A 46 -2.04 -12.38 37.54
N GLU A 47 -2.21 -11.78 38.72
CA GLU A 47 -2.24 -10.33 38.92
C GLU A 47 -0.94 -9.66 38.45
N ASP A 48 0.19 -10.33 38.65
CA ASP A 48 1.51 -9.83 38.26
C ASP A 48 1.79 -9.96 36.76
N THR A 49 0.99 -10.70 35.99
CA THR A 49 1.17 -10.93 34.55
C THR A 49 -0.08 -10.52 33.76
N PRO A 50 -0.49 -9.24 33.80
CA PRO A 50 -1.72 -8.80 33.15
C PRO A 50 -1.59 -8.83 31.63
N TYR A 51 -2.57 -9.42 30.96
CA TYR A 51 -2.65 -9.34 29.51
C TYR A 51 -2.88 -7.89 29.06
N LEU A 52 -1.99 -7.36 28.22
CA LEU A 52 -2.09 -5.99 27.72
C LEU A 52 -2.83 -5.98 26.37
N ASP A 53 -4.08 -5.50 26.38
CA ASP A 53 -4.88 -5.42 25.16
C ASP A 53 -4.33 -4.39 24.14
N ALA A 54 -3.72 -3.32 24.62
CA ALA A 54 -3.02 -2.34 23.83
C ALA A 54 -1.65 -2.08 24.48
N PRO A 55 -0.63 -2.93 24.20
CA PRO A 55 0.67 -2.78 24.82
C PRO A 55 1.32 -1.44 24.41
N ASN A 56 2.01 -0.81 25.35
CA ASN A 56 2.87 0.35 25.12
C ASN A 56 4.34 -0.04 25.35
N ASP A 57 5.26 0.91 25.16
CA ASP A 57 6.70 0.67 25.29
C ASP A 57 7.07 0.18 26.71
N GLU A 58 6.43 0.73 27.74
CA GLU A 58 6.66 0.35 29.13
C GLU A 58 6.20 -1.08 29.42
N GLY A 59 5.01 -1.44 28.94
CA GLY A 59 4.45 -2.79 29.06
C GLY A 59 5.31 -3.84 28.35
N ILE A 60 5.85 -3.53 27.16
CA ILE A 60 6.81 -4.42 26.50
C ILE A 60 8.05 -4.62 27.35
N ARG A 61 8.67 -3.54 27.84
CA ARG A 61 9.91 -3.62 28.61
C ARG A 61 9.73 -4.50 29.85
N MET A 62 8.59 -4.38 30.52
CA MET A 62 8.26 -5.25 31.65
C MET A 62 8.32 -6.74 31.26
N TYR A 63 7.69 -7.12 30.15
CA TYR A 63 7.70 -8.51 29.67
C TYR A 63 9.06 -8.96 29.13
N GLU A 64 9.80 -8.04 28.48
CA GLU A 64 11.15 -8.29 28.00
C GLU A 64 12.13 -8.60 29.13
N GLU A 65 12.09 -7.82 30.21
CA GLU A 65 12.92 -8.06 31.39
C GLU A 65 12.59 -9.40 32.06
N ARG A 66 11.30 -9.76 32.15
CA ARG A 66 10.89 -11.06 32.70
C ARG A 66 11.35 -12.23 31.85
N ALA A 67 11.28 -12.11 30.53
CA ALA A 67 11.75 -13.14 29.61
C ALA A 67 13.25 -13.43 29.75
N LYS A 68 14.06 -12.48 30.26
CA LYS A 68 15.49 -12.71 30.54
C LYS A 68 15.75 -13.73 31.66
N SER A 69 14.74 -14.05 32.47
CA SER A 69 14.83 -15.12 33.47
C SER A 69 15.03 -16.50 32.83
N GLY A 70 14.66 -16.67 31.56
CA GLY A 70 14.71 -17.94 30.84
C GLY A 70 13.54 -18.87 31.15
N GLU A 71 12.55 -18.41 31.92
CA GLU A 71 11.33 -19.18 32.16
C GLU A 71 10.49 -19.30 30.88
N PRO A 72 10.13 -20.52 30.43
CA PRO A 72 9.42 -20.72 29.15
C PRO A 72 8.13 -19.93 29.02
N ASP A 73 7.39 -19.78 30.12
CA ASP A 73 6.15 -19.02 30.13
C ASP A 73 6.38 -17.52 30.00
N ASP A 74 7.47 -16.98 30.57
CA ASP A 74 7.80 -15.55 30.45
C ASP A 74 8.28 -15.21 29.04
N GLU A 75 9.06 -16.08 28.41
CA GLU A 75 9.42 -15.95 26.99
C GLU A 75 8.16 -15.95 26.11
N LEU A 76 7.21 -16.84 26.39
CA LEU A 76 5.97 -16.94 25.62
C LEU A 76 5.07 -15.72 25.84
N ARG A 77 4.92 -15.24 27.08
CA ARG A 77 4.21 -13.99 27.39
C ARG A 77 4.81 -12.82 26.62
N TYR A 78 6.13 -12.66 26.65
CA TYR A 78 6.82 -11.61 25.90
C TYR A 78 6.54 -11.69 24.41
N ARG A 79 6.64 -12.88 23.81
CA ARG A 79 6.34 -13.07 22.38
C ARG A 79 4.93 -12.66 22.01
N ILE A 80 3.94 -12.97 22.86
CA ILE A 80 2.53 -12.60 22.64
C ILE A 80 2.34 -11.08 22.69
N ILE A 81 2.88 -10.45 23.73
CA ILE A 81 2.73 -9.01 23.95
C ILE A 81 3.49 -8.22 22.88
N LYS A 82 4.70 -8.66 22.53
CA LYS A 82 5.50 -8.07 21.46
C LYS A 82 4.82 -8.16 20.10
N ASP A 83 4.30 -9.33 19.72
CA ASP A 83 3.57 -9.50 18.45
C ASP A 83 2.36 -8.56 18.37
N ARG A 84 1.65 -8.40 19.49
CA ARG A 84 0.49 -7.50 19.57
C ARG A 84 0.88 -6.03 19.48
N TYR A 85 1.94 -5.62 20.16
CA TYR A 85 2.48 -4.26 20.02
C TYR A 85 2.95 -3.99 18.60
N ASP A 86 3.71 -4.90 17.99
CA ASP A 86 4.20 -4.76 16.62
C ASP A 86 3.02 -4.66 15.66
N PHE A 87 1.95 -5.43 15.87
CA PHE A 87 0.72 -5.34 15.10
C PHE A 87 0.07 -3.96 15.21
N TYR A 88 -0.13 -3.44 16.43
CA TYR A 88 -0.74 -2.11 16.62
C TYR A 88 0.15 -0.95 16.17
N LYS A 89 1.45 -1.05 16.40
CA LYS A 89 2.43 -0.05 15.96
C LYS A 89 2.47 0.01 14.44
N ASN A 90 2.50 -1.14 13.76
CA ASN A 90 2.40 -1.18 12.32
C ASN A 90 1.08 -0.56 11.84
N ILE A 91 -0.07 -0.85 12.45
CA ILE A 91 -1.34 -0.20 12.07
C ILE A 91 -1.30 1.33 12.29
N LYS A 92 -0.72 1.79 13.42
CA LYS A 92 -0.69 3.20 13.81
C LYS A 92 0.32 4.03 13.00
N ASP A 93 1.47 3.46 12.66
CA ASP A 93 2.55 4.12 11.92
C ASP A 93 2.35 4.03 10.38
N GLY A 94 1.15 3.66 9.91
CA GLY A 94 0.84 3.50 8.48
C GLY A 94 1.43 2.25 7.85
N GLY A 95 1.99 1.36 8.67
CA GLY A 95 2.42 0.02 8.32
C GLY A 95 1.26 -0.82 7.80
N THR A 96 1.51 -1.39 6.64
CA THR A 96 0.58 -2.03 5.70
C THR A 96 0.04 -3.37 6.20
N TYR A 97 -0.74 -3.33 7.28
CA TYR A 97 -1.78 -4.32 7.50
C TYR A 97 -3.11 -3.72 7.03
N ARG A 98 -3.25 -3.51 5.71
CA ARG A 98 -4.60 -3.40 5.15
C ARG A 98 -5.20 -4.78 5.23
N SER A 99 -6.22 -4.95 6.07
CA SER A 99 -7.07 -6.14 5.98
C SER A 99 -7.51 -6.27 4.51
N GLY A 100 -7.75 -7.47 3.99
CA GLY A 100 -8.20 -7.60 2.59
C GLY A 100 -9.53 -6.90 2.32
N ILE A 101 -10.29 -6.57 3.38
CA ILE A 101 -11.44 -5.66 3.33
C ILE A 101 -11.00 -4.24 2.98
N GLU A 102 -10.02 -3.70 3.71
CA GLU A 102 -9.48 -2.36 3.46
C GLU A 102 -8.78 -2.27 2.12
N ALA A 103 -8.02 -3.29 1.73
CA ALA A 103 -7.39 -3.35 0.41
C ALA A 103 -8.45 -3.35 -0.70
N ARG A 104 -9.54 -4.13 -0.57
CA ARG A 104 -10.66 -4.11 -1.52
C ARG A 104 -11.37 -2.76 -1.55
N LYS A 105 -11.74 -2.22 -0.39
CA LYS A 105 -12.42 -0.92 -0.28
C LYS A 105 -11.57 0.19 -0.89
N ARG A 106 -10.26 0.18 -0.62
CA ARG A 106 -9.33 1.14 -1.18
C ARG A 106 -9.22 1.00 -2.70
N LEU A 107 -9.14 -0.23 -3.21
CA LEU A 107 -9.11 -0.51 -4.65
C LEU A 107 -10.40 0.00 -5.33
N GLU A 108 -11.55 -0.16 -4.67
CA GLU A 108 -12.84 0.34 -5.12
C GLU A 108 -12.92 1.87 -5.11
N GLU A 109 -12.48 2.53 -4.03
CA GLU A 109 -12.40 4.00 -3.94
C GLU A 109 -11.52 4.57 -5.07
N ILE A 110 -10.35 3.96 -5.30
CA ILE A 110 -9.44 4.32 -6.38
C ILE A 110 -10.11 4.09 -7.75
N ALA A 111 -10.83 2.99 -7.93
CA ALA A 111 -11.53 2.73 -9.19
C ALA A 111 -12.68 3.73 -9.44
N ARG A 112 -13.34 4.21 -8.37
CA ARG A 112 -14.50 5.13 -8.44
C ARG A 112 -14.17 6.57 -8.76
N GLY A 113 -12.91 6.98 -8.73
CA GLY A 113 -12.56 8.36 -9.11
C GLY A 113 -12.11 9.25 -7.96
N GLY A 114 -12.66 9.03 -6.76
CA GLY A 114 -12.76 10.06 -5.72
C GLY A 114 -11.61 10.18 -4.72
N VAL A 115 -10.53 9.42 -4.91
CA VAL A 115 -9.38 9.45 -4.00
C VAL A 115 -8.07 9.55 -4.76
N GLU A 116 -7.12 10.30 -4.20
CA GLU A 116 -5.74 10.25 -4.64
C GLU A 116 -5.06 8.96 -4.18
N PHE A 117 -4.06 8.54 -4.94
CA PHE A 117 -3.30 7.33 -4.71
C PHE A 117 -1.89 7.49 -5.28
N THR A 118 -0.96 6.68 -4.77
CA THR A 118 0.46 6.67 -5.18
C THR A 118 0.83 5.41 -5.95
N ASN A 119 1.95 5.46 -6.70
CA ASN A 119 2.53 4.28 -7.36
C ASN A 119 2.81 3.12 -6.39
N ALA A 120 3.31 3.45 -5.20
CA ALA A 120 3.59 2.47 -4.16
C ALA A 120 2.31 1.77 -3.67
N GLU A 121 1.23 2.51 -3.47
CA GLU A 121 -0.08 1.94 -3.10
C GLU A 121 -0.63 1.00 -4.20
N ILE A 122 -0.47 1.37 -5.48
CA ILE A 122 -0.93 0.55 -6.60
C ILE A 122 -0.17 -0.78 -6.66
N GLU A 123 1.15 -0.78 -6.45
CA GLU A 123 1.93 -2.03 -6.41
C GLU A 123 1.59 -2.90 -5.19
N GLU A 124 1.31 -2.31 -4.04
CA GLU A 124 0.84 -3.04 -2.87
C GLU A 124 -0.51 -3.71 -3.13
N LEU A 125 -1.46 -2.96 -3.70
CA LEU A 125 -2.77 -3.47 -4.09
C LEU A 125 -2.65 -4.55 -5.18
N ARG A 126 -1.70 -4.42 -6.11
CA ARG A 126 -1.39 -5.45 -7.10
C ARG A 126 -0.96 -6.77 -6.44
N ARG A 127 -0.09 -6.70 -5.43
CA ARG A 127 0.31 -7.87 -4.64
C ARG A 127 -0.87 -8.46 -3.87
N HIS A 128 -1.79 -7.63 -3.38
CA HIS A 128 -3.02 -8.09 -2.74
C HIS A 128 -3.93 -8.84 -3.73
N VAL A 129 -4.18 -8.27 -4.91
CA VAL A 129 -5.01 -8.89 -5.95
C VAL A 129 -4.38 -10.17 -6.50
N ALA A 130 -3.06 -10.24 -6.62
CA ALA A 130 -2.35 -11.45 -7.02
C ALA A 130 -2.57 -12.63 -6.04
N LYS A 131 -2.72 -12.33 -4.75
CA LYS A 131 -3.04 -13.32 -3.71
C LYS A 131 -4.54 -13.66 -3.69
N ASN A 132 -5.40 -12.72 -4.09
CA ASN A 132 -6.86 -12.83 -4.04
C ASN A 132 -7.53 -12.40 -5.36
N PRO A 133 -7.34 -13.19 -6.44
CA PRO A 133 -7.81 -12.83 -7.77
C PRO A 133 -9.32 -13.11 -7.88
N THR A 134 -10.13 -12.11 -7.57
CA THR A 134 -11.57 -12.11 -7.90
C THR A 134 -11.81 -11.25 -9.14
N ALA A 135 -12.85 -11.54 -9.91
CA ALA A 135 -13.19 -10.77 -11.11
C ALA A 135 -13.34 -9.27 -10.81
N GLU A 136 -13.96 -8.94 -9.66
CA GLU A 136 -14.13 -7.59 -9.15
C GLU A 136 -12.78 -6.92 -8.81
N ASN A 137 -11.92 -7.60 -8.05
CA ASN A 137 -10.58 -7.08 -7.72
C ASN A 137 -9.73 -6.87 -9.00
N LEU A 138 -9.81 -7.77 -9.97
CA LEU A 138 -9.09 -7.64 -11.24
C LEU A 138 -9.61 -6.45 -12.05
N ALA A 139 -10.92 -6.24 -12.11
CA ALA A 139 -11.54 -5.12 -12.79
C ALA A 139 -11.15 -3.78 -12.15
N HIS A 140 -11.25 -3.66 -10.82
CA HIS A 140 -10.85 -2.43 -10.11
C HIS A 140 -9.34 -2.16 -10.26
N MET A 141 -8.50 -3.18 -10.20
CA MET A 141 -7.06 -3.03 -10.42
C MET A 141 -6.74 -2.55 -11.85
N ALA A 142 -7.46 -3.06 -12.86
CA ALA A 142 -7.31 -2.60 -14.24
C ALA A 142 -7.71 -1.13 -14.41
N ILE A 143 -8.79 -0.69 -13.75
CA ILE A 143 -9.21 0.72 -13.74
C ILE A 143 -8.15 1.58 -13.04
N ALA A 144 -7.69 1.16 -11.87
CA ALA A 144 -6.67 1.88 -11.10
C ALA A 144 -5.38 2.06 -11.90
N LYS A 145 -4.94 1.03 -12.62
CA LYS A 145 -3.75 1.09 -13.48
C LYS A 145 -3.94 2.07 -14.65
N ARG A 146 -5.09 2.05 -15.33
CA ARG A 146 -5.38 3.01 -16.42
C ARG A 146 -5.37 4.45 -15.92
N ARG A 147 -5.92 4.70 -14.73
CA ARG A 147 -5.92 6.04 -14.13
C ARG A 147 -4.50 6.50 -13.78
N LEU A 148 -3.64 5.58 -13.37
CA LEU A 148 -2.24 5.89 -13.15
C LEU A 148 -1.53 6.32 -14.45
N GLU A 149 -1.74 5.55 -15.53
CA GLU A 149 -1.22 5.88 -16.86
C GLU A 149 -1.73 7.24 -17.36
N THR A 150 -2.98 7.60 -17.04
CA THR A 150 -3.55 8.93 -17.37
C THR A 150 -2.91 10.06 -16.55
N LYS A 151 -2.72 9.86 -15.24
CA LYS A 151 -2.02 10.84 -14.39
C LYS A 151 -0.58 11.08 -14.84
N ASP A 152 0.12 10.03 -15.23
CA ASP A 152 1.50 10.14 -15.72
C ASP A 152 1.54 10.89 -17.07
N PHE A 153 0.53 10.72 -17.93
CA PHE A 153 0.39 11.47 -19.17
C PHE A 153 0.08 12.96 -18.93
N GLU A 154 -0.86 13.27 -18.04
CA GLU A 154 -1.20 14.66 -17.67
C GLU A 154 -0.02 15.37 -16.98
N ALA A 155 0.75 14.66 -16.15
CA ALA A 155 1.95 15.20 -15.53
C ALA A 155 3.06 15.49 -16.55
N HIS A 156 3.20 14.65 -17.58
CA HIS A 156 4.16 14.88 -18.66
C HIS A 156 3.76 16.07 -19.54
N ASP A 157 2.48 16.19 -19.89
CA ASP A 157 1.94 17.32 -20.69
C ASP A 157 2.01 18.67 -19.92
N ALA A 158 1.79 18.62 -18.60
CA ALA A 158 1.99 19.78 -17.71
C ALA A 158 3.47 20.18 -17.52
N GLN A 159 4.41 19.26 -17.75
CA GLN A 159 5.85 19.55 -17.72
C GLN A 159 6.35 20.15 -19.05
N GLU A 160 5.82 19.68 -20.19
CA GLU A 160 6.13 20.26 -21.51
C GLU A 160 5.64 21.71 -21.63
N THR A 161 4.53 22.06 -20.97
CA THR A 161 3.98 23.44 -20.97
C THR A 161 4.72 24.42 -20.05
N LYS A 162 5.61 23.96 -19.16
CA LYS A 162 6.39 24.84 -18.25
C LYS A 162 7.81 25.14 -18.72
N ARG A 163 8.32 24.46 -19.74
CA ARG A 163 9.65 24.77 -20.28
C ARG A 163 9.50 25.94 -21.26
N GLU A 164 10.17 27.05 -20.97
CA GLU A 164 10.32 28.14 -21.96
C GLU A 164 10.88 27.56 -23.25
N VAL A 165 10.22 27.85 -24.36
CA VAL A 165 10.66 27.39 -25.67
C VAL A 165 11.90 28.20 -26.00
N THR A 166 13.01 27.53 -26.32
CA THR A 166 14.25 28.22 -26.69
C THR A 166 14.39 28.31 -28.21
N GLU A 167 15.23 29.24 -28.69
CA GLU A 167 15.56 29.35 -30.12
C GLU A 167 16.13 28.02 -30.67
N ALA A 168 16.87 27.28 -29.84
CA ALA A 168 17.39 25.95 -30.17
C ALA A 168 16.27 24.92 -30.41
N ASP A 169 15.16 25.00 -29.68
CA ASP A 169 14.01 24.11 -29.85
C ASP A 169 13.27 24.42 -31.17
N VAL A 170 13.16 25.71 -31.54
CA VAL A 170 12.61 26.14 -32.83
C VAL A 170 13.47 25.65 -33.99
N GLN A 171 14.79 25.79 -33.89
CA GLN A 171 15.72 25.36 -34.92
C GLN A 171 15.71 23.83 -35.11
N LYS A 172 15.68 23.08 -34.01
CA LYS A 172 15.59 21.61 -34.05
C LYS A 172 14.27 21.12 -34.65
N ALA A 173 13.16 21.80 -34.35
CA ALA A 173 11.86 21.48 -34.95
C ALA A 173 11.84 21.81 -36.45
N HIS A 174 12.47 22.91 -36.86
CA HIS A 174 12.61 23.30 -38.27
C HIS A 174 13.43 22.28 -39.06
N GLU A 175 14.59 21.86 -38.54
CA GLU A 175 15.45 20.85 -39.17
C GLU A 175 14.73 19.50 -39.30
N LYS A 176 13.98 19.10 -38.27
CA LYS A 176 13.18 17.87 -38.31
C LYS A 176 12.08 17.96 -39.37
N ALA A 177 11.34 19.06 -39.43
CA ALA A 177 10.29 19.28 -40.42
C ALA A 177 10.83 19.31 -41.86
N GLN A 178 11.99 19.93 -42.09
CA GLN A 178 12.65 19.90 -43.40
C GLN A 178 13.13 18.50 -43.77
N ARG A 179 13.69 17.76 -42.81
CA ARG A 179 14.24 16.41 -43.06
C ARG A 179 13.17 15.39 -43.38
N THR A 180 12.03 15.42 -42.68
CA THR A 180 10.99 14.40 -42.85
C THR A 180 9.88 14.85 -43.80
N SER A 181 9.66 16.16 -43.95
CA SER A 181 8.53 16.75 -44.69
C SER A 181 7.15 16.18 -44.29
N ALA A 182 7.06 15.56 -43.10
CA ALA A 182 5.83 14.95 -42.64
C ALA A 182 4.86 16.03 -42.14
N PRO A 183 3.56 15.96 -42.48
CA PRO A 183 2.57 16.97 -42.05
C PRO A 183 2.55 17.22 -40.53
N GLN A 184 2.75 16.16 -39.74
CA GLN A 184 2.82 16.23 -38.27
C GLN A 184 4.06 17.00 -37.74
N ASP A 185 5.21 16.89 -38.41
CA ASP A 185 6.44 17.57 -38.02
C ASP A 185 6.40 19.06 -38.45
N ILE A 186 5.78 19.36 -39.59
CA ILE A 186 5.51 20.74 -40.03
C ILE A 186 4.56 21.46 -39.07
N ALA A 187 3.48 20.78 -38.65
CA ALA A 187 2.55 21.31 -37.66
C ALA A 187 3.24 21.54 -36.30
N SER A 188 4.10 20.61 -35.88
CA SER A 188 4.88 20.74 -34.65
C SER A 188 5.82 21.95 -34.68
N TYR A 189 6.53 22.18 -35.79
CA TYR A 189 7.36 23.38 -35.97
C TYR A 189 6.54 24.68 -35.88
N ALA A 190 5.37 24.74 -36.53
CA ALA A 190 4.52 25.91 -36.51
C ALA A 190 4.01 26.24 -35.08
N THR A 191 3.68 25.22 -34.28
CA THR A 191 3.25 25.38 -32.88
C THR A 191 4.40 25.89 -32.00
N ILE A 192 5.58 25.26 -32.08
CA ILE A 192 6.76 25.62 -31.28
C ILE A 192 7.21 27.06 -31.62
N LYS A 193 7.21 27.44 -32.90
CA LYS A 193 7.54 28.80 -33.34
C LYS A 193 6.58 29.85 -32.79
N ARG A 194 5.26 29.59 -32.83
CA ARG A 194 4.26 30.52 -32.27
C ARG A 194 4.40 30.69 -30.76
N GLN A 195 4.70 29.60 -30.04
CA GLN A 195 4.94 29.65 -28.61
C GLN A 195 6.19 30.49 -28.27
N TYR A 196 7.29 30.33 -29.02
CA TYR A 196 8.50 31.14 -28.87
C TYR A 196 8.25 32.63 -29.12
N GLU A 197 7.54 32.97 -30.20
CA GLU A 197 7.21 34.36 -30.55
C GLU A 197 6.29 35.01 -29.51
N SER A 198 5.35 34.25 -28.94
CA SER A 198 4.44 34.72 -27.88
C SER A 198 5.20 34.99 -26.57
N GLN A 199 6.13 34.11 -26.19
CA GLN A 199 6.99 34.30 -25.01
C GLN A 199 7.91 35.53 -25.14
N ASN A 200 8.46 35.77 -26.33
CA ASN A 200 9.32 36.93 -26.58
C ASN A 200 8.55 38.26 -26.65
N THR A 201 7.27 38.24 -27.01
CA THR A 201 6.44 39.46 -27.05
C THR A 201 5.90 39.83 -25.66
N GLU A 202 5.59 38.85 -24.82
CA GLU A 202 5.20 39.07 -23.42
C GLU A 202 6.37 39.58 -22.54
N ASN A 203 7.60 39.12 -22.79
CA ASN A 203 8.79 39.59 -22.05
C ASN A 203 9.31 40.98 -22.50
N ALA A 204 8.77 41.52 -23.60
CA ALA A 204 9.14 42.83 -24.15
C ALA A 204 8.12 43.95 -23.82
N SER A 205 7.03 43.62 -23.13
CA SER A 205 5.99 44.54 -22.65
C SER A 205 6.14 44.84 -21.16
#